data_AF-A0A952VA41-F1
#
_entry.id   AF-A0A952VA41-F1
#
_cell.length_a   1.000
_cell.length_b   1.000
_cell.length_c   1.000
_cell.angle_alpha   90.00
_cell.angle_beta   90.00
_cell.angle_gamma   90.00
#
_symmetry.space_group_name_H-M   'P 1'
#
loop_
_entity.id
_entity.type
_entity.pdbx_description
1 polymer ?
#
loop_
_entity_poly.entity_id
_entity_poly.type
_entity_poly.pdbx_seq_one_letter_code
_entity_poly.pdbx_strand_id
1 'polypeptide(L)'
;MSKYMTFESQSFANKELLLEALSEIGFNTVTQGKDMPLAGWDKRDARTADIIIRRKDTKAHNFLADIGFQKTSSGYVAVIDDMDLNYRLGPDFIVRLQNNYHEAAARKMAKKLNGTLVKKRIGKTIKIRVKF
;
A
#
# COMPACT_ATOMS: atom_id res chain seq x y z
N MET A 1 16.04 -16.31 6.22
CA MET A 1 14.96 -16.54 7.20
C MET A 1 13.96 -15.43 6.96
N SER A 2 12.68 -15.75 6.71
CA SER A 2 11.62 -14.77 6.45
C SER A 2 11.42 -13.86 7.65
N LYS A 3 11.20 -12.57 7.44
CA LYS A 3 10.84 -11.62 8.49
C LYS A 3 9.99 -10.47 7.96
N TYR A 4 9.14 -9.92 8.81
CA TYR A 4 8.41 -8.71 8.52
C TYR A 4 9.32 -7.48 8.56
N MET A 5 9.20 -6.65 7.52
CA MET A 5 9.83 -5.35 7.37
C MET A 5 8.78 -4.25 7.54
N THR A 6 9.19 -3.13 8.12
CA THR A 6 8.33 -1.94 8.30
C THR A 6 8.92 -0.75 7.53
N PHE A 7 8.08 -0.03 6.80
CA PHE A 7 8.49 1.03 5.87
C PHE A 7 8.18 2.43 6.40
N GLU A 8 8.75 2.80 7.57
CA GLU A 8 8.36 4.00 8.33
C GLU A 8 8.50 5.32 7.56
N SER A 9 9.44 5.40 6.61
CA SER A 9 9.62 6.57 5.75
C SER A 9 8.58 6.68 4.62
N GLN A 10 7.71 5.68 4.45
CA GLN A 10 6.64 5.63 3.45
C GLN A 10 5.28 5.47 4.15
N SER A 11 4.80 6.55 4.78
CA SER A 11 3.49 6.58 5.43
C SER A 11 2.36 7.03 4.47
N PHE A 12 1.18 6.45 4.66
CA PHE A 12 -0.05 6.77 3.95
C PHE A 12 -1.01 7.49 4.91
N ALA A 13 -1.05 8.82 4.87
CA ALA A 13 -1.78 9.63 5.85
C ALA A 13 -3.31 9.39 5.86
N ASN A 14 -3.90 9.14 4.69
CA ASN A 14 -5.35 8.99 4.54
C ASN A 14 -5.74 7.53 4.22
N LYS A 15 -6.65 6.99 5.03
CA LYS A 15 -7.10 5.60 4.92
C LYS A 15 -7.81 5.33 3.59
N GLU A 16 -8.74 6.20 3.20
CA GLU A 16 -9.56 5.97 2.01
C GLU A 16 -8.71 5.96 0.73
N LEU A 17 -7.72 6.85 0.65
CA LEU A 17 -6.77 6.91 -0.45
C LEU A 17 -5.84 5.68 -0.49
N LEU A 18 -5.45 5.14 0.67
CA LEU A 18 -4.69 3.90 0.72
C LEU A 18 -5.54 2.72 0.19
N LEU A 19 -6.79 2.61 0.63
CA LEU A 19 -7.70 1.55 0.16
C LEU A 19 -7.95 1.64 -1.35
N GLU A 20 -8.14 2.85 -1.87
CA GLU A 20 -8.29 3.10 -3.30
C GLU A 20 -7.03 2.69 -4.06
N ALA A 21 -5.85 3.13 -3.61
CA ALA A 21 -4.58 2.77 -4.24
C ALA A 21 -4.29 1.26 -4.22
N LEU A 22 -4.68 0.58 -3.14
CA LEU A 22 -4.59 -0.88 -3.03
C LEU A 22 -5.49 -1.59 -4.05
N SER A 23 -6.72 -1.13 -4.21
CA SER A 23 -7.65 -1.66 -5.22
C SER A 23 -7.10 -1.47 -6.63
N GLU A 24 -6.52 -0.30 -6.94
CA GLU A 24 -5.96 0.01 -8.26
C GLU A 24 -4.78 -0.89 -8.64
N ILE A 25 -3.99 -1.34 -7.66
CA ILE A 25 -2.89 -2.27 -7.91
C ILE A 25 -3.30 -3.75 -7.75
N GLY A 26 -4.60 -4.02 -7.63
CA GLY A 26 -5.18 -5.38 -7.70
C GLY A 26 -5.61 -5.99 -6.37
N PHE A 27 -5.50 -5.28 -5.24
CA PHE A 27 -5.94 -5.75 -3.92
C PHE A 27 -7.33 -5.23 -3.56
N ASN A 28 -8.35 -5.81 -4.19
CA ASN A 28 -9.74 -5.40 -4.01
C ASN A 28 -10.38 -5.88 -2.70
N THR A 29 -9.79 -6.90 -2.06
CA THR A 29 -10.28 -7.46 -0.81
C THR A 29 -9.25 -7.23 0.28
N VAL A 30 -9.61 -6.39 1.26
CA VAL A 30 -8.77 -6.12 2.44
C VAL A 30 -9.59 -6.21 3.71
N THR A 31 -9.02 -6.84 4.73
CA THR A 31 -9.59 -6.87 6.08
C THR A 31 -9.22 -5.58 6.80
N GLN A 32 -10.16 -4.99 7.53
CA GLN A 32 -9.94 -3.76 8.31
C GLN A 32 -10.34 -4.01 9.76
N GLY A 33 -9.57 -3.48 10.70
CA GLY A 33 -9.75 -3.68 12.14
C GLY A 33 -8.62 -2.99 12.90
N LYS A 34 -8.57 -3.12 14.22
CA LYS A 34 -7.47 -2.56 15.03
C LYS A 34 -6.55 -3.69 15.50
N ASP A 35 -5.24 -3.50 15.36
CA ASP A 35 -4.18 -4.36 15.90
C ASP A 35 -4.41 -5.85 15.61
N MET A 36 -4.87 -6.17 14.40
CA MET A 36 -5.18 -7.54 14.01
C MET A 36 -3.88 -8.31 13.72
N PRO A 37 -3.78 -9.58 14.13
CA PRO A 37 -2.57 -10.37 13.90
C PRO A 37 -2.36 -10.66 12.41
N LEU A 38 -1.11 -10.53 11.97
CA LEU A 38 -0.64 -10.97 10.67
C LEU A 38 -0.26 -12.45 10.73
N ALA A 39 -0.71 -13.22 9.72
CA ALA A 39 -0.30 -14.61 9.57
C ALA A 39 0.92 -14.71 8.66
N GLY A 40 2.10 -14.90 9.25
CA GLY A 40 3.36 -15.14 8.53
C GLY A 40 3.80 -16.61 8.54
N TRP A 41 4.85 -16.90 7.77
CA TRP A 41 5.52 -18.21 7.82
C TRP A 41 6.28 -18.42 9.14
N ASP A 42 7.07 -17.43 9.55
CA ASP A 42 7.75 -17.46 10.86
C ASP A 42 6.79 -16.99 11.96
N LYS A 43 6.24 -17.94 12.73
CA LYS A 43 5.31 -17.65 13.83
C LYS A 43 5.95 -16.90 15.01
N ARG A 44 7.28 -16.78 15.05
CA ARG A 44 7.99 -16.06 16.11
C ARG A 44 8.00 -14.55 15.87
N ASP A 45 7.79 -14.12 14.63
CA ASP A 45 7.71 -12.71 14.24
C ASP A 45 6.26 -12.23 14.26
N ALA A 46 5.69 -12.17 15.47
CA ALA A 46 4.32 -11.74 15.66
C ALA A 46 4.21 -10.23 15.39
N ARG A 47 3.41 -9.87 14.38
CA ARG A 47 3.11 -8.48 14.00
C ARG A 47 1.61 -8.26 13.91
N THR A 48 1.21 -7.02 14.09
CA THR A 48 -0.19 -6.58 13.91
C THR A 48 -0.30 -5.55 12.81
N ALA A 49 -1.51 -5.37 12.30
CA ALA A 49 -1.87 -4.32 11.36
C ALA A 49 -3.36 -3.97 11.46
N ASP A 50 -3.70 -2.78 10.97
CA ASP A 50 -5.08 -2.30 10.96
C ASP A 50 -5.79 -2.54 9.62
N ILE A 51 -5.01 -2.63 8.55
CA ILE A 51 -5.49 -3.02 7.21
C ILE A 51 -4.64 -4.19 6.77
N ILE A 52 -5.28 -5.29 6.37
CA ILE A 52 -4.60 -6.53 6.03
C ILE A 52 -5.07 -7.05 4.67
N ILE A 53 -4.12 -7.30 3.78
CA ILE A 53 -4.32 -8.17 2.62
C ILE A 53 -4.01 -9.59 3.10
N ARG A 54 -5.05 -10.40 3.23
CA ARG A 54 -4.91 -11.77 3.72
C ARG A 54 -4.36 -12.64 2.60
N ARG A 55 -3.30 -13.40 2.86
CA ARG A 55 -2.70 -14.30 1.86
C ARG A 55 -3.70 -15.32 1.29
N LYS A 56 -4.67 -15.74 2.12
CA LYS A 56 -5.74 -16.66 1.74
C LYS A 56 -6.71 -16.08 0.69
N ASP A 57 -6.82 -14.75 0.65
CA ASP A 57 -7.74 -14.02 -0.25
C ASP A 57 -7.02 -13.62 -1.56
N THR A 58 -5.69 -13.77 -1.62
CA THR A 58 -4.84 -13.42 -2.78
C THR A 58 -4.18 -14.65 -3.40
N LYS A 59 -4.95 -15.71 -3.67
CA LYS A 59 -4.43 -16.99 -4.21
C LYS A 59 -3.60 -16.83 -5.49
N ALA A 60 -3.93 -15.85 -6.34
CA ALA A 60 -3.18 -15.58 -7.57
C ALA A 60 -1.72 -15.14 -7.32
N HIS A 61 -1.42 -14.56 -6.15
CA HIS A 61 -0.10 -14.02 -5.84
C HIS A 61 0.79 -15.01 -5.05
N ASN A 62 0.18 -16.06 -4.47
CA ASN A 62 0.88 -17.10 -3.69
C ASN A 62 1.79 -16.51 -2.59
N PHE A 63 1.29 -15.53 -1.83
CA PHE A 63 2.05 -14.93 -0.71
C PHE A 63 2.34 -15.95 0.40
N LEU A 64 3.51 -15.82 0.99
CA LEU A 64 3.96 -16.60 2.13
C LEU A 64 3.28 -16.11 3.41
N ALA A 65 3.08 -14.81 3.52
CA ALA A 65 2.60 -14.10 4.69
C ALA A 65 1.47 -13.11 4.35
N ASP A 66 0.68 -12.72 5.35
CA ASP A 66 -0.25 -11.60 5.23
C ASP A 66 0.53 -10.29 5.06
N ILE A 67 0.01 -9.35 4.27
CA ILE A 67 0.57 -8.01 4.09
C ILE A 67 -0.25 -7.03 4.93
N GLY A 68 0.42 -6.31 5.83
CA GLY A 68 -0.22 -5.40 6.75
C GLY A 68 0.05 -3.92 6.45
N PHE A 69 -0.84 -3.07 6.94
CA PHE A 69 -0.60 -1.65 7.13
C PHE A 69 -1.02 -1.28 8.56
N GLN A 70 -0.04 -0.93 9.39
CA GLN A 70 -0.26 -0.54 10.79
C GLN A 70 -0.43 0.97 10.88
N LYS A 71 -1.44 1.45 11.61
CA LYS A 71 -1.60 2.88 11.89
C LYS A 71 -0.53 3.35 12.88
N THR A 72 0.02 4.51 12.57
CA THR A 72 0.98 5.28 13.37
C THR A 72 0.44 6.71 13.55
N SER A 73 1.22 7.58 14.19
CA SER A 73 0.89 9.00 14.29
C SER A 73 0.92 9.74 12.95
N SER A 74 1.68 9.25 11.96
CA SER A 74 1.87 9.88 10.65
C SER A 74 0.96 9.31 9.54
N GLY A 75 0.25 8.21 9.81
CA GLY A 75 -0.59 7.55 8.83
C GLY A 75 -0.54 6.04 8.97
N TYR A 76 -0.65 5.32 7.87
CA TYR A 76 -0.47 3.87 7.82
C TYR A 76 0.90 3.53 7.26
N VAL A 77 1.61 2.59 7.87
CA VAL A 77 2.93 2.13 7.43
C VAL A 77 2.84 0.66 7.04
N ALA A 78 3.43 0.30 5.90
CA ALA A 78 3.42 -1.07 5.42
C ALA A 78 4.25 -1.99 6.32
N VAL A 79 3.72 -3.18 6.59
CA VAL A 79 4.37 -4.30 7.29
C VAL A 79 4.33 -5.50 6.36
N ILE A 80 5.47 -5.84 5.76
CA ILE A 80 5.54 -6.82 4.66
C ILE A 80 6.66 -7.80 4.91
N ASP A 81 6.40 -9.09 4.71
CA ASP A 81 7.43 -10.11 4.75
C ASP A 81 8.48 -9.89 3.63
N ASP A 82 9.76 -10.01 3.98
CA ASP A 82 10.87 -9.74 3.08
C ASP A 82 10.94 -10.70 1.89
N MET A 83 10.55 -11.97 2.06
CA MET A 83 10.49 -12.93 0.96
C MET A 83 9.32 -12.59 0.02
N ASP A 84 8.16 -12.21 0.55
CA ASP A 84 7.06 -11.75 -0.30
C ASP A 84 7.41 -10.48 -1.08
N LEU A 85 8.11 -9.54 -0.43
CA LEU A 85 8.58 -8.32 -1.12
C LEU A 85 9.55 -8.64 -2.25
N ASN A 86 10.57 -9.47 -1.99
CA ASN A 86 11.64 -9.74 -2.94
C ASN A 86 11.21 -10.67 -4.09
N TYR A 87 10.30 -11.61 -3.83
CA TYR A 87 10.01 -12.70 -4.78
C TYR A 87 8.56 -12.71 -5.31
N ARG A 88 7.61 -12.01 -4.68
CA ARG A 88 6.18 -12.04 -5.08
C ARG A 88 5.67 -10.68 -5.52
N LEU A 89 5.85 -9.66 -4.69
CA LEU A 89 5.38 -8.30 -4.92
C LEU A 89 6.32 -7.51 -5.85
N GLY A 90 7.62 -7.80 -5.76
CA GLY A 90 8.67 -7.04 -6.39
C GLY A 90 9.18 -5.91 -5.47
N PRO A 91 10.50 -5.61 -5.49
CA PRO A 91 11.12 -4.67 -4.55
C PRO A 91 10.62 -3.22 -4.70
N ASP A 92 10.02 -2.89 -5.84
CA ASP A 92 9.42 -1.60 -6.15
C ASP A 92 7.95 -1.47 -5.67
N PHE A 93 7.38 -2.48 -5.02
CA PHE A 93 5.99 -2.52 -4.60
C PHE A 93 5.55 -1.27 -3.83
N ILE A 94 6.30 -0.87 -2.79
CA ILE A 94 6.00 0.30 -1.98
C ILE A 94 5.99 1.57 -2.83
N VAL A 95 6.95 1.71 -3.74
CA VAL A 95 7.03 2.86 -4.66
C VAL A 95 5.83 2.89 -5.60
N ARG A 96 5.43 1.75 -6.16
CA ARG A 96 4.21 1.66 -6.99
C ARG A 96 2.96 2.04 -6.21
N LEU A 97 2.82 1.56 -4.98
CA LEU A 97 1.68 1.88 -4.11
C LEU A 97 1.64 3.38 -3.77
N GLN A 98 2.78 4.00 -3.45
CA GLN A 98 2.88 5.44 -3.23
C GLN A 98 2.46 6.25 -4.46
N ASN A 99 2.90 5.85 -5.65
CA ASN A 99 2.51 6.54 -6.88
C ASN A 99 0.99 6.51 -7.09
N ASN A 100 0.35 5.35 -6.91
CA ASN A 100 -1.11 5.23 -7.02
C ASN A 100 -1.84 6.04 -5.93
N TYR A 101 -1.33 6.03 -4.70
CA TYR A 101 -1.86 6.84 -3.61
C TYR A 101 -1.84 8.34 -3.92
N HIS A 102 -0.69 8.86 -4.37
CA HIS A 102 -0.57 10.28 -4.73
C HIS A 102 -1.40 10.64 -5.96
N GLU A 103 -1.56 9.72 -6.90
CA GLU A 103 -2.43 9.91 -8.06
C GLU A 103 -3.91 9.96 -7.66
N ALA A 104 -4.37 9.05 -6.79
CA ALA A 104 -5.72 9.09 -6.21
C ALA A 104 -5.97 10.41 -5.46
N ALA A 105 -4.99 10.87 -4.67
CA ALA A 105 -5.07 12.16 -3.98
C ALA A 105 -5.23 13.33 -4.97
N ALA A 106 -4.41 13.36 -6.02
CA ALA A 106 -4.47 14.39 -7.04
C ALA A 106 -5.79 14.37 -7.83
N ARG A 107 -6.34 13.19 -8.14
CA ARG A 107 -7.66 13.06 -8.78
C ARG A 107 -8.78 13.61 -7.90
N LYS A 108 -8.80 13.29 -6.61
CA LYS A 108 -9.78 13.85 -5.66
C LYS A 108 -9.65 15.38 -5.58
N MET A 109 -8.43 15.90 -5.56
CA MET A 109 -8.19 17.34 -5.55
C MET A 109 -8.69 18.01 -6.84
N ALA A 110 -8.41 17.44 -8.01
CA ALA A 110 -8.90 17.95 -9.29
C ALA A 110 -10.43 18.01 -9.32
N LYS A 111 -11.11 16.93 -8.90
CA LYS A 111 -12.57 16.88 -8.82
C LYS A 111 -13.13 17.96 -7.88
N LYS A 112 -12.51 18.18 -6.71
CA LYS A 112 -12.94 19.20 -5.76
C LYS A 112 -12.80 20.63 -6.31
N LEU A 113 -11.79 20.88 -7.14
CA LEU A 113 -11.51 22.18 -7.72
C LEU A 113 -12.21 22.40 -9.08
N ASN A 114 -13.07 21.47 -9.52
CA ASN A 114 -13.60 21.41 -10.89
C ASN A 114 -12.50 21.51 -11.96
N GLY A 115 -11.30 21.07 -11.63
CA GLY A 115 -10.12 21.11 -12.48
C GLY A 115 -9.89 19.81 -13.22
N THR A 116 -8.95 19.85 -14.17
CA THR A 116 -8.50 18.68 -14.92
C THR A 116 -7.11 18.25 -14.45
N LEU A 117 -6.92 16.94 -14.28
CA LEU A 117 -5.63 16.36 -13.93
C LEU A 117 -4.77 16.17 -15.19
N VAL A 118 -3.62 16.83 -15.23
CA VAL A 118 -2.66 16.76 -16.33
C VAL A 118 -1.43 15.99 -15.86
N LYS A 119 -1.16 14.86 -16.50
CA LYS A 119 0.05 14.06 -16.27
C LYS A 119 1.09 14.41 -17.34
N LYS A 120 2.33 14.64 -16.93
CA LYS A 120 3.47 14.80 -17.84
C LYS A 120 4.64 13.97 -17.35
N ARG A 121 5.15 13.07 -18.20
CA ARG A 121 6.39 12.33 -17.93
C ARG A 121 7.59 13.23 -18.22
N ILE A 122 8.52 13.33 -17.27
CA ILE A 122 9.78 14.07 -17.37
C ILE A 122 10.89 13.12 -16.93
N GLY A 123 11.59 12.52 -17.89
CA GLY A 123 12.55 11.45 -17.62
C GLY A 123 11.89 10.27 -16.90
N LYS A 124 12.40 9.93 -15.71
CA LYS A 124 11.85 8.87 -14.84
C LYS A 124 10.71 9.35 -13.92
N THR A 125 10.40 10.65 -13.91
CA THR A 125 9.42 11.25 -13.00
C THR A 125 8.11 11.53 -13.71
N ILE A 126 6.98 11.20 -13.06
CA ILE A 126 5.64 11.62 -13.51
C ILE A 126 5.25 12.87 -12.73
N LYS A 127 5.11 14.00 -13.42
CA LYS A 127 4.61 15.24 -12.84
C LYS A 127 3.10 15.29 -13.02
N ILE A 128 2.38 15.37 -11.90
CA ILE A 128 0.93 15.56 -11.89
C ILE A 128 0.65 17.03 -11.58
N ARG A 129 -0.20 17.66 -12.39
CA ARG A 129 -0.67 19.05 -12.19
C ARG A 129 -2.19 19.06 -12.25
N VAL A 130 -2.83 19.77 -11.34
CA VAL A 130 -4.24 20.12 -11.45
C VAL A 130 -4.32 21.49 -12.13
N LYS A 131 -5.03 21.57 -13.26
CA LYS A 131 -5.36 22.84 -13.92
C LYS A 131 -6.81 23.19 -13.63
N PHE A 132 -7.06 24.43 -13.24
CA PHE A 132 -8.37 25.04 -13.07
C PHE A 132 -8.35 26.40 -13.74
#